data_AF-A0A2V8QMC5-F1
#
_entry.id   AF-A0A2V8QMC5-F1
#
_cell.length_a   1.000
_cell.length_b   1.000
_cell.length_c   1.000
_cell.angle_alpha   90.00
_cell.angle_beta   90.00
_cell.angle_gamma   90.00
#
_symmetry.space_group_name_H-M   'P 1'
#
loop_
_entity.id
_entity.type
_entity.pdbx_description
1 polymer ?
#
loop_
_entity_poly.entity_id
_entity_poly.type
_entity_poly.pdbx_seq_one_letter_code
_entity_poly.pdbx_strand_id
1 'polypeptide(L)'
;GERVWFGLDSDDWLEAFRAHPRIGEKKAADAVSEGARRWSEGEQSRAREASDETMGALAQANREYEEKFGFIFIVCATGKTAGEMLALLRERLKNDTETELRIAAAEQWRITELRVKKFLNVL
;
A
#
# COMPACT_ATOMS: atom_id res chain seq x y z
N GLY A 1 17.51 2.60 10.22
CA GLY A 1 16.51 2.31 9.19
C GLY A 1 15.83 3.58 8.76
N GLU A 2 14.94 4.12 9.60
CA GLU A 2 14.09 5.26 9.28
C GLU A 2 14.82 6.49 8.71
N ARG A 3 15.89 6.95 9.37
CA ARG A 3 16.68 8.10 8.88
C ARG A 3 17.26 7.87 7.49
N VAL A 4 17.69 6.64 7.20
CA VAL A 4 18.24 6.28 5.88
C VAL A 4 17.12 6.30 4.86
N TRP A 5 15.98 5.67 5.17
CA TRP A 5 14.81 5.60 4.29
C TRP A 5 14.30 6.98 3.86
N PHE A 6 14.14 7.92 4.81
CA PHE A 6 13.68 9.26 4.51
C PHE A 6 14.77 10.19 3.93
N GLY A 7 16.01 9.70 3.83
CA GLY A 7 17.10 10.38 3.12
C GLY A 7 17.29 9.92 1.67
N LEU A 8 16.51 8.94 1.21
CA LEU A 8 16.49 8.46 -0.17
C LEU A 8 15.76 9.44 -1.08
N ASP A 9 15.95 9.29 -2.39
CA ASP A 9 15.25 10.10 -3.38
C ASP A 9 13.89 9.49 -3.79
N SER A 10 13.17 10.21 -4.65
CA SER A 10 11.86 9.78 -5.14
C SER A 10 11.92 8.49 -5.94
N ASP A 11 12.99 8.26 -6.70
CA ASP A 11 13.10 7.11 -7.60
C ASP A 11 13.32 5.83 -6.80
N ASP A 12 14.10 5.90 -5.72
CA ASP A 12 14.27 4.83 -4.73
C ASP A 12 12.92 4.44 -4.08
N TRP A 13 12.11 5.43 -3.69
CA TRP A 13 10.78 5.16 -3.12
C TRP A 13 9.84 4.53 -4.15
N LEU A 14 9.81 5.07 -5.37
CA LEU A 14 8.99 4.54 -6.46
C LEU A 14 9.40 3.11 -6.83
N GLU A 15 10.69 2.78 -6.74
CA GLU A 15 11.16 1.40 -6.90
C GLU A 15 10.56 0.47 -5.84
N ALA A 16 10.60 0.87 -4.57
CA ALA A 16 10.02 0.08 -3.50
C ALA A 16 8.51 -0.13 -3.68
N PHE A 17 7.78 0.87 -4.19
CA PHE A 17 6.33 0.75 -4.39
C PHE A 17 5.97 -0.29 -5.45
N ARG A 18 6.78 -0.45 -6.50
CA ARG A 18 6.57 -1.44 -7.57
C ARG A 18 6.59 -2.89 -7.08
N ALA A 19 7.13 -3.15 -5.88
CA ALA A 19 7.17 -4.48 -5.28
C ALA A 19 5.84 -4.90 -4.61
N HIS A 20 4.79 -4.06 -4.68
CA HIS A 20 3.50 -4.35 -4.05
C HIS A 20 2.41 -4.65 -5.08
N PRO A 21 1.52 -5.60 -4.79
CA PRO A 21 0.27 -5.70 -5.53
C PRO A 21 -0.66 -4.56 -5.14
N ARG A 22 -1.61 -4.23 -6.02
CA ARG A 22 -2.69 -3.30 -5.68
C ARG A 22 -3.56 -3.85 -4.56
N ILE A 23 -4.11 -2.94 -3.76
CA ILE A 23 -5.02 -3.31 -2.68
C ILE A 23 -6.36 -3.75 -3.27
N GLY A 24 -6.81 -4.92 -2.83
CA GLY A 24 -8.09 -5.50 -3.24
C GLY A 24 -8.05 -6.31 -4.54
N GLU A 25 -6.90 -6.45 -5.21
CA GLU A 25 -6.75 -7.40 -6.31
C GLU A 25 -6.52 -8.82 -5.78
N LYS A 26 -7.39 -9.77 -6.17
CA LYS A 26 -7.26 -11.20 -5.82
C LYS A 26 -6.07 -11.88 -6.49
N LYS A 27 -5.59 -11.31 -7.58
CA LYS A 27 -4.38 -11.73 -8.28
C LYS A 27 -3.41 -10.56 -8.21
N ALA A 28 -2.41 -10.65 -7.33
CA ALA A 28 -1.22 -9.84 -7.49
C ALA A 28 -0.74 -9.99 -8.93
N ALA A 29 -0.40 -8.89 -9.61
CA ALA A 29 0.21 -8.95 -10.93
C ALA A 29 1.38 -9.96 -10.90
N ASP A 30 1.52 -10.77 -11.95
CA ASP A 30 2.53 -11.84 -12.06
C ASP A 30 3.99 -11.33 -11.89
N ALA A 31 4.18 -10.01 -11.81
CA ALA A 31 5.44 -9.31 -11.62
C ALA A 31 5.94 -9.23 -10.16
N VAL A 32 5.17 -9.65 -9.15
CA VAL A 32 5.56 -9.55 -7.72
C VAL A 32 6.05 -10.89 -7.17
N SER A 33 7.12 -10.89 -6.36
CA SER A 33 7.68 -12.12 -5.77
C SER A 33 6.68 -12.86 -4.88
N GLU A 34 6.81 -14.19 -4.78
CA GLU A 34 5.94 -15.03 -3.95
C GLU A 34 5.95 -14.59 -2.46
N GLY A 35 7.12 -14.21 -1.94
CA GLY A 35 7.25 -13.69 -0.58
C GLY A 35 6.47 -12.39 -0.37
N ALA A 36 6.59 -11.43 -1.29
CA ALA A 36 5.85 -10.17 -1.22
C ALA A 36 4.33 -10.39 -1.34
N ARG A 37 3.91 -11.35 -2.19
CA ARG A 37 2.51 -11.77 -2.27
C ARG A 37 2.00 -12.32 -0.94
N ARG A 38 2.72 -13.26 -0.31
CA ARG A 38 2.33 -13.85 0.99
C ARG A 38 2.20 -12.80 2.10
N TRP A 39 3.12 -11.84 2.16
CA TRP A 39 3.03 -10.73 3.12
C TRP A 39 1.77 -9.88 2.87
N SER A 40 1.55 -9.48 1.62
CA SER A 40 0.40 -8.67 1.24
C SER A 40 -0.94 -9.37 1.52
N GLU A 41 -1.02 -10.68 1.27
CA GLU A 41 -2.24 -11.46 1.54
C GLU A 41 -2.60 -11.46 3.05
N GLY A 42 -1.60 -11.55 3.93
CA GLY A 42 -1.83 -11.45 5.37
C GLY A 42 -2.18 -10.02 5.82
N GLU A 43 -1.48 -9.02 5.27
CA GLU A 43 -1.68 -7.60 5.59
C GLU A 43 -3.08 -7.10 5.19
N GLN A 44 -3.64 -7.61 4.09
CA GLN A 44 -4.97 -7.25 3.59
C GLN A 44 -6.08 -8.21 4.00
N SER A 45 -5.84 -9.11 4.96
CA SER A 45 -6.78 -10.18 5.32
C SER A 45 -8.18 -9.67 5.70
N ARG A 46 -8.28 -8.59 6.49
CA ARG A 46 -9.56 -7.96 6.88
C ARG A 46 -10.30 -7.29 5.72
N ALA A 47 -9.60 -6.95 4.63
CA ALA A 47 -10.24 -6.35 3.46
C ALA A 47 -11.10 -7.35 2.69
N ARG A 48 -10.85 -8.66 2.85
CA ARG A 48 -11.56 -9.73 2.13
C ARG A 48 -13.01 -9.93 2.57
N GLU A 49 -13.39 -9.37 3.72
CA GLU A 49 -14.75 -9.45 4.28
C GLU A 49 -15.68 -8.38 3.71
N ALA A 50 -15.18 -7.50 2.85
CA ALA A 50 -15.94 -6.37 2.33
C ALA A 50 -16.97 -6.78 1.27
N SER A 51 -18.03 -5.98 1.15
CA SER A 51 -19.02 -6.14 0.08
C SER A 51 -18.42 -5.93 -1.31
N ASP A 52 -19.02 -6.54 -2.33
CA ASP A 52 -18.61 -6.33 -3.73
C ASP A 52 -18.68 -4.86 -4.14
N GLU A 53 -19.63 -4.10 -3.59
CA GLU A 53 -19.73 -2.65 -3.78
C GLU A 53 -18.50 -1.92 -3.23
N THR A 54 -18.09 -2.23 -2.00
CA THR A 54 -16.90 -1.62 -1.38
C THR A 54 -15.64 -1.97 -2.16
N MET A 55 -15.52 -3.23 -2.59
CA MET A 55 -14.39 -3.69 -3.40
C MET A 55 -14.36 -3.03 -4.78
N GLY A 56 -15.51 -2.84 -5.42
CA GLY A 56 -15.64 -2.11 -6.68
C GLY A 56 -15.24 -0.65 -6.55
N ALA A 57 -15.69 0.02 -5.49
CA ALA A 57 -15.32 1.40 -5.19
C ALA A 57 -13.81 1.55 -4.89
N LEU A 58 -13.24 0.61 -4.15
CA LEU A 58 -11.80 0.57 -3.87
C LEU A 58 -10.99 0.35 -5.15
N ALA A 59 -11.41 -0.56 -6.03
CA ALA A 59 -10.74 -0.78 -7.31
C ALA A 59 -10.79 0.46 -8.21
N GLN A 60 -11.94 1.16 -8.27
CA GLN A 60 -12.07 2.40 -9.03
C GLN A 60 -11.16 3.51 -8.47
N ALA A 61 -11.17 3.73 -7.16
CA ALA A 61 -10.34 4.75 -6.55
C ALA A 61 -8.84 4.46 -6.68
N ASN A 62 -8.41 3.18 -6.72
CA ASN A 62 -7.02 2.82 -6.99
C ASN A 62 -6.59 3.22 -8.41
N ARG A 63 -7.46 3.03 -9.41
CA ARG A 63 -7.19 3.44 -10.79
C ARG A 63 -7.04 4.96 -10.90
N GLU A 64 -7.96 5.71 -10.28
CA GLU A 64 -7.91 7.17 -10.23
C GLU A 64 -6.63 7.68 -9.55
N TYR A 65 -6.21 6.99 -8.47
CA TYR A 65 -4.99 7.32 -7.76
C TYR A 65 -3.74 7.12 -8.62
N GLU A 66 -3.64 5.98 -9.29
CA GLU A 66 -2.52 5.69 -10.20
C GLU A 66 -2.47 6.65 -11.39
N GLU A 67 -3.62 6.97 -11.97
CA GLU A 67 -3.70 7.95 -13.07
C GLU A 67 -3.24 9.34 -12.61
N LYS A 68 -3.63 9.75 -11.39
CA LYS A 68 -3.27 11.08 -10.85
C LYS A 68 -1.80 11.17 -10.47
N PHE A 69 -1.27 10.18 -9.75
CA PHE A 69 0.03 10.27 -9.09
C PHE A 69 1.14 9.53 -9.82
N GLY A 70 0.81 8.62 -10.74
CA GLY A 70 1.79 7.82 -11.49
C GLY A 70 2.38 6.65 -10.71
N PHE A 71 1.86 6.34 -9.52
CA PHE A 71 2.26 5.19 -8.70
C PHE A 71 1.07 4.62 -7.93
N ILE A 72 1.20 3.37 -7.47
CA ILE A 72 0.13 2.65 -6.79
C ILE A 72 -0.14 3.22 -5.38
N PHE A 73 -1.36 3.01 -4.87
CA PHE A 73 -1.70 3.41 -3.51
C PHE A 73 -0.99 2.52 -2.48
N ILE A 74 -0.06 3.11 -1.72
CA ILE A 74 0.63 2.46 -0.62
C ILE A 74 0.02 2.88 0.72
N VAL A 75 -0.43 1.90 1.51
CA VAL A 75 -0.87 2.07 2.90
C VAL A 75 -0.56 0.82 3.71
N CYS A 76 -0.18 0.98 4.98
CA CYS A 76 -0.08 -0.13 5.91
C CYS A 76 -1.49 -0.68 6.22
N ALA A 77 -1.87 -1.71 5.47
CA ALA A 77 -3.20 -2.32 5.50
C ALA A 77 -3.48 -3.15 6.77
N THR A 78 -2.45 -3.51 7.54
CA THR A 78 -2.62 -4.37 8.73
C THR A 78 -3.62 -3.74 9.70
N GLY A 79 -4.67 -4.51 10.01
CA GLY A 79 -5.74 -4.11 10.91
C GLY A 79 -6.86 -3.29 10.28
N LYS A 80 -6.72 -2.82 9.04
CA LYS A 80 -7.71 -1.99 8.34
C LYS A 80 -8.70 -2.83 7.54
N THR A 81 -9.95 -2.40 7.53
CA THR A 81 -11.01 -2.88 6.65
C THR A 81 -10.89 -2.24 5.26
N ALA A 82 -11.58 -2.81 4.25
CA ALA A 82 -11.62 -2.21 2.92
C ALA A 82 -12.27 -0.82 2.92
N GLY A 83 -13.29 -0.60 3.77
CA GLY A 83 -13.96 0.69 3.91
C GLY A 83 -13.03 1.78 4.47
N GLU A 84 -12.23 1.46 5.48
CA GLU A 84 -11.21 2.38 6.01
C GLU A 84 -10.14 2.70 4.97
N MET A 85 -9.66 1.70 4.22
CA MET A 85 -8.70 1.93 3.15
C MET A 85 -9.29 2.78 2.01
N LEU A 86 -10.55 2.56 1.65
CA LEU A 86 -11.26 3.38 0.66
C LEU A 86 -11.41 4.84 1.13
N ALA A 87 -11.72 5.06 2.41
CA ALA A 87 -11.80 6.40 2.99
C ALA A 87 -10.45 7.12 2.93
N LEU A 88 -9.37 6.45 3.37
CA LEU A 88 -8.00 6.97 3.31
C LEU A 88 -7.59 7.29 1.87
N LEU A 89 -7.91 6.41 0.93
CA LEU A 89 -7.61 6.58 -0.49
C LEU A 89 -8.31 7.82 -1.06
N ARG A 90 -9.60 8.00 -0.78
CA ARG A 90 -10.38 9.18 -1.21
C ARG A 90 -9.91 10.47 -0.58
N GLU A 91 -9.44 10.44 0.66
CA GLU A 91 -8.84 11.59 1.32
C GLU A 91 -7.52 11.97 0.62
N ARG A 92 -6.64 10.99 0.41
CA ARG A 92 -5.32 11.17 -0.20
C ARG A 92 -5.36 11.57 -1.67
N LEU A 93 -6.42 11.19 -2.39
CA LEU A 93 -6.69 11.70 -3.74
C LEU A 93 -6.82 13.22 -3.82
N LYS A 94 -6.99 13.94 -2.70
CA LYS A 94 -7.05 15.41 -2.67
C LYS A 94 -5.68 16.07 -2.57
N ASN A 95 -4.63 15.31 -2.26
CA ASN A 95 -3.27 15.83 -2.10
C ASN A 95 -2.65 16.23 -3.45
N ASP A 96 -1.64 17.10 -3.40
CA ASP A 96 -0.66 17.25 -4.48
C ASP A 96 0.31 16.04 -4.50
N THR A 97 0.96 15.82 -5.63
CA THR A 97 1.84 14.65 -5.84
C THR A 97 3.04 14.61 -4.89
N GLU A 98 3.59 15.77 -4.52
CA GLU A 98 4.78 15.86 -3.68
C GLU A 98 4.46 15.47 -2.23
N THR A 99 3.34 15.98 -1.72
CA THR A 99 2.77 15.59 -0.42
C THR A 99 2.45 14.10 -0.40
N GLU A 100 1.79 13.61 -1.45
CA GLU A 100 1.33 12.23 -1.52
C GLU A 100 2.48 11.22 -1.58
N LEU A 101 3.54 11.55 -2.32
CA LEU A 101 4.75 10.73 -2.41
C LEU A 101 5.39 10.54 -1.02
N ARG A 102 5.46 11.60 -0.20
CA ARG A 102 5.98 11.52 1.17
C ARG A 102 5.10 10.67 2.08
N ILE A 103 3.78 10.78 1.94
CA ILE A 103 2.83 9.96 2.70
C ILE A 103 3.00 8.47 2.33
N ALA A 104 3.07 8.16 1.04
CA ALA A 104 3.29 6.81 0.55
C ALA A 104 4.64 6.23 1.05
N ALA A 105 5.70 7.04 1.07
CA ALA A 105 7.00 6.64 1.62
C ALA A 105 6.91 6.35 3.13
N ALA A 106 6.14 7.13 3.90
CA ALA A 106 5.94 6.87 5.32
C ALA A 106 5.13 5.58 5.56
N GLU A 107 4.11 5.32 4.74
CA GLU A 107 3.36 4.05 4.80
C GLU A 107 4.22 2.84 4.44
N GLN A 108 5.07 2.96 3.41
CA GLN A 108 6.04 1.93 3.04
C GLN A 108 7.01 1.61 4.18
N TRP A 109 7.47 2.64 4.89
CA TRP A 109 8.31 2.45 6.08
C TRP A 109 7.60 1.67 7.19
N ARG A 110 6.32 1.98 7.47
CA ARG A 110 5.52 1.23 8.45
C ARG A 110 5.35 -0.24 8.06
N ILE A 111 5.13 -0.53 6.79
CA ILE A 111 5.06 -1.91 6.28
C ILE A 111 6.40 -2.62 6.50
N THR A 112 7.50 -1.95 6.17
CA THR A 112 8.87 -2.48 6.32
C THR A 112 9.17 -2.81 7.78
N GLU A 113 8.89 -1.86 8.69
CA GLU A 113 9.08 -2.05 10.13
C GLU A 113 8.26 -3.23 10.66
N LEU A 114 6.99 -3.33 10.25
CA LEU A 114 6.12 -4.43 10.65
C LEU A 114 6.64 -5.78 10.15
N ARG A 115 7.08 -5.87 8.90
CA ARG A 115 7.63 -7.12 8.33
C ARG A 115 8.91 -7.55 9.04
N VAL A 116 9.79 -6.61 9.36
CA VAL A 116 11.02 -6.89 10.15
C VAL A 116 10.65 -7.40 11.55
N LYS A 117 9.71 -6.74 12.24
CA LYS A 117 9.24 -7.19 13.57
C LYS A 117 8.63 -8.60 13.52
N LYS A 118 7.82 -8.90 12.48
CA LYS A 118 7.29 -10.25 12.23
C LYS A 118 8.40 -11.27 12.01
N PHE A 119 9.40 -10.93 11.19
CA PHE A 119 10.51 -11.82 10.88
C PHE A 119 11.37 -12.15 12.11
N LEU A 120 11.58 -11.16 12.99
CA LEU A 120 12.34 -11.32 14.22
C LEU A 120 11.53 -11.89 15.40
N ASN A 121 10.24 -12.16 15.22
CA ASN A 121 9.31 -12.59 16.28
C ASN A 121 9.27 -11.64 17.49
N VAL A 122 9.29 -10.32 17.24
CA VAL A 122 9.26 -9.29 18.29
C VAL A 122 7.97 -8.45 18.25
N LEU A 123 6.88 -9.06 17.83
CA LEU A 123 5.53 -8.46 17.85
C LEU A 123 4.72 -8.90 19.06
#